data_AF-A0A8D2JMN5-F1
#
_entry.id   AF-A0A8D2JMN5-F1
#
_cell.length_a   1.000
_cell.length_b   1.000
_cell.length_c   1.000
_cell.angle_alpha   90.00
_cell.angle_beta   90.00
_cell.angle_gamma   90.00
#
_symmetry.space_group_name_H-M   'P 1'
#
loop_
_entity.id
_entity.type
_entity.pdbx_description
1 polymer ?
#
loop_
_entity_poly.entity_id
_entity_poly.type
_entity_poly.pdbx_seq_one_letter_code
_entity_poly.pdbx_strand_id
1 'polypeptide(L)'
;MLDGINVRLEDLITVITQTESHRQRLLQEAAANWHSWFTKVQKMKAVYHILNMCNIDVTQQCIIAEIWFPVADAGRIKKALEQGMELSGSSMVPIMTEVQSKTAPPTFNRTNKFTAGFQNIVDAYGVGSYREINPAPYTIITFPFLFAVMFGDCGHGIVMLLAALWMVLNEQRLLSQKSSNEIWNTFFSGRYLILLMGIFSIYTGLIYNDCFSKSFNIFGSSWSVRPMFRNGTWNTQTMKENEYLQLDPATPGVYSGNPYPFGIDPIWNLALNKLTFLNSYKMKMSVILGIVQMVFGIILSLFNHIYFRKTLNIILQFIPEMIFILCLFGYLLFMIVFKWCQYEARGSQHAPSILIHFINMFLFDYDDPSNAPLYEHQREVQTFFVIMALISVPWMLLIKPFILRANHRRAQLQSLMIQENATEDIEGGHSSPPGQRTSAGTQGAQDDHEEEGG
;
A
#
# COMPACT_ATOMS: atom_id res chain seq x y z
N MET A 1 -29.19 80.37 5.10
CA MET A 1 -28.28 79.43 5.81
C MET A 1 -28.29 78.06 5.16
N LEU A 2 -29.47 77.51 4.82
CA LEU A 2 -29.64 76.24 4.10
C LEU A 2 -29.01 76.22 2.70
N ASP A 3 -29.16 77.28 1.90
CA ASP A 3 -28.58 77.32 0.54
C ASP A 3 -27.04 77.25 0.52
N GLY A 4 -26.38 77.87 1.51
CA GLY A 4 -24.91 77.79 1.64
C GLY A 4 -24.42 76.42 2.10
N ILE A 5 -25.27 75.62 2.74
CA ILE A 5 -24.97 74.22 3.09
C ILE A 5 -25.14 73.32 1.87
N ASN A 6 -26.16 73.55 1.04
CA ASN A 6 -26.38 72.80 -0.19
C ASN A 6 -25.24 72.99 -1.21
N VAL A 7 -24.73 74.22 -1.37
CA VAL A 7 -23.56 74.47 -2.23
C VAL A 7 -22.32 73.72 -1.74
N ARG A 8 -22.07 73.73 -0.42
CA ARG A 8 -20.95 72.96 0.18
C ARG A 8 -21.14 71.45 0.02
N LEU A 9 -22.39 70.98 0.04
CA LEU A 9 -22.72 69.57 -0.18
C LEU A 9 -22.45 69.18 -1.65
N GLU A 10 -22.81 70.00 -2.62
CA GLU A 10 -22.50 69.78 -4.04
C GLU A 10 -20.99 69.78 -4.30
N ASP A 11 -20.25 70.70 -3.70
CA ASP A 11 -18.78 70.72 -3.80
C ASP A 11 -18.17 69.43 -3.22
N LEU A 12 -18.65 68.98 -2.05
CA LEU A 12 -18.23 67.72 -1.43
C LEU A 12 -18.54 66.51 -2.31
N ILE A 13 -19.74 66.44 -2.88
CA ILE A 13 -20.13 65.34 -3.79
C ILE A 13 -19.23 65.33 -5.02
N THR A 14 -18.90 66.51 -5.55
CA THR A 14 -18.01 66.63 -6.71
C THR A 14 -16.60 66.12 -6.39
N VAL A 15 -16.05 66.49 -5.24
CA VAL A 15 -14.74 66.00 -4.76
C VAL A 15 -14.76 64.49 -4.50
N ILE A 16 -15.82 63.97 -3.88
CA ILE A 16 -15.98 62.52 -3.65
C ILE A 16 -16.02 61.77 -4.98
N THR A 17 -16.78 62.25 -5.95
CA THR A 17 -16.89 61.61 -7.27
C THR A 17 -15.55 61.61 -8.01
N GLN A 18 -14.82 62.72 -7.96
CA GLN A 18 -13.49 62.82 -8.56
C GLN A 18 -12.47 61.89 -7.89
N THR A 19 -12.43 61.87 -6.56
CA THR A 19 -11.53 60.99 -5.80
C THR A 19 -11.85 59.51 -6.01
N GLU A 20 -13.13 59.15 -6.09
CA GLU A 20 -13.56 57.79 -6.40
C GLU A 20 -13.17 57.38 -7.82
N SER A 21 -13.40 58.25 -8.81
CA SER A 21 -13.02 57.97 -10.20
C SER A 21 -11.51 57.81 -10.36
N HIS A 22 -10.72 58.64 -9.66
CA HIS A 22 -9.25 58.54 -9.65
C HIS A 22 -8.79 57.24 -9.00
N ARG A 23 -9.36 56.90 -7.84
CA ARG A 23 -9.11 55.62 -7.15
C ARG A 23 -9.44 54.43 -8.06
N GLN A 24 -10.57 54.48 -8.77
CA GLN A 24 -10.99 53.38 -9.64
C GLN A 24 -10.08 53.20 -10.86
N ARG A 25 -9.58 54.29 -11.45
CA ARG A 25 -8.56 54.22 -12.53
C ARG A 25 -7.26 53.59 -12.02
N LEU A 26 -6.75 54.06 -10.88
CA LEU A 26 -5.55 53.48 -10.25
C LEU A 26 -5.74 52.00 -9.91
N LEU A 27 -6.91 51.63 -9.38
CA LEU A 27 -7.22 50.23 -9.07
C LEU A 27 -7.30 49.37 -10.33
N GLN A 28 -7.83 49.89 -11.44
CA GLN A 28 -7.86 49.16 -12.71
C GLN A 28 -6.45 48.94 -13.27
N GLU A 29 -5.61 49.97 -13.24
CA GLU A 29 -4.19 49.87 -13.66
C GLU A 29 -3.40 48.91 -12.77
N ALA A 30 -3.60 48.98 -11.45
CA ALA A 30 -2.99 48.06 -10.49
C ALA A 30 -3.51 46.63 -10.65
N ALA A 31 -4.81 46.44 -10.87
CA ALA A 31 -5.42 45.11 -11.05
C ALA A 31 -4.89 44.41 -12.30
N ALA A 32 -4.63 45.15 -13.38
CA ALA A 32 -4.05 44.59 -14.60
C ALA A 32 -2.64 44.00 -14.37
N ASN A 33 -1.83 44.63 -13.52
CA ASN A 33 -0.43 44.24 -13.28
C ASN A 33 -0.20 43.41 -12.02
N TRP A 34 -1.16 43.40 -11.08
CA TRP A 34 -1.07 42.76 -9.77
C TRP A 34 -0.59 41.30 -9.83
N HIS A 35 -1.17 40.49 -10.72
CA HIS A 35 -0.82 39.06 -10.82
C HIS A 35 0.64 38.84 -11.25
N SER A 36 1.14 39.69 -12.15
CA SER A 36 2.54 39.65 -12.62
C SER A 36 3.50 40.08 -11.52
N TRP A 37 3.21 41.19 -10.83
CA TRP A 37 4.02 41.66 -9.71
C TRP A 37 4.07 40.63 -8.58
N PHE A 38 2.92 40.08 -8.19
CA PHE A 38 2.83 39.05 -7.16
C PHE A 38 3.65 37.81 -7.51
N THR A 39 3.53 37.32 -8.75
CA THR A 39 4.32 36.16 -9.23
C THR A 39 5.83 36.46 -9.22
N LYS A 40 6.25 37.67 -9.63
CA LYS A 40 7.66 38.08 -9.62
C LYS A 40 8.21 38.14 -8.19
N VAL A 41 7.49 38.77 -7.27
CA VAL A 41 7.88 38.88 -5.86
C VAL A 41 7.97 37.50 -5.20
N GLN A 42 7.00 36.61 -5.43
CA GLN A 42 7.05 35.25 -4.90
C GLN A 42 8.25 34.46 -5.44
N LYS A 43 8.53 34.55 -6.75
CA LYS A 43 9.71 33.92 -7.35
C LYS A 43 11.01 34.46 -6.76
N MET A 44 11.17 35.78 -6.66
CA MET A 44 12.36 36.40 -6.08
C MET A 44 12.54 36.00 -4.61
N LYS A 45 11.46 36.01 -3.81
CA LYS A 45 11.49 35.56 -2.42
C LYS A 45 11.96 34.11 -2.30
N ALA A 46 11.49 33.21 -3.16
CA ALA A 46 11.94 31.83 -3.19
C ALA A 46 13.44 31.73 -3.54
N VAL A 47 13.91 32.47 -4.54
CA VAL A 47 15.34 32.50 -4.92
C VAL A 47 16.21 32.98 -3.76
N TYR A 48 15.87 34.10 -3.12
CA TYR A 48 16.63 34.60 -1.96
C TYR A 48 16.59 33.63 -0.78
N HIS A 49 15.47 32.93 -0.56
CA HIS A 49 15.39 31.92 0.49
C HIS A 49 16.33 30.74 0.21
N ILE A 50 16.44 30.28 -1.04
CA ILE A 50 17.42 29.24 -1.42
C ILE A 50 18.86 29.76 -1.26
N LEU A 51 19.15 30.98 -1.71
CA LEU A 51 20.49 31.57 -1.57
C LEU A 51 20.92 31.69 -0.11
N ASN A 52 19.98 31.96 0.80
CA ASN A 52 20.26 31.99 2.25
C ASN A 52 20.61 30.61 2.85
N MET A 53 20.25 29.50 2.18
CA MET A 53 20.63 28.15 2.61
C MET A 53 22.00 27.73 2.07
N CYS A 54 22.58 28.49 1.15
CA CYS A 54 23.90 28.21 0.60
C CYS A 54 25.01 28.80 1.47
N ASN A 55 26.21 28.23 1.38
CA ASN A 55 27.40 28.79 2.01
C ASN A 55 28.07 29.80 1.06
N ILE A 56 28.52 30.93 1.59
CA ILE A 56 29.16 31.99 0.82
C ILE A 56 30.66 31.95 1.11
N ASP A 57 31.45 31.63 0.10
CA ASP A 57 32.90 31.75 0.19
C ASP A 57 33.32 33.19 -0.12
N VAL A 58 33.73 33.91 0.92
CA VAL A 58 34.16 35.31 0.85
C VAL A 58 35.42 35.47 0.01
N THR A 59 36.26 34.42 -0.11
CA THR A 59 37.56 34.51 -0.78
C THR A 59 37.43 34.47 -2.30
N GLN A 60 36.61 33.56 -2.83
CA GLN A 60 36.37 33.42 -4.26
C GLN A 60 35.12 34.17 -4.76
N GLN A 61 34.38 34.82 -3.84
CA GLN A 61 33.07 35.43 -4.13
C GLN A 61 32.10 34.43 -4.79
N CYS A 62 32.21 33.16 -4.41
CA CYS A 62 31.44 32.06 -4.96
C CYS A 62 30.47 31.51 -3.92
N ILE A 63 29.38 30.94 -4.41
CA ILE A 63 28.37 30.30 -3.57
C ILE A 63 28.54 28.79 -3.68
N ILE A 64 28.67 28.12 -2.55
CA ILE A 64 28.77 26.67 -2.44
C ILE A 64 27.42 26.14 -1.95
N ALA A 65 26.84 25.21 -2.69
CA ALA A 65 25.56 24.60 -2.37
C ALA A 65 25.67 23.08 -2.44
N GLU A 66 25.27 22.41 -1.37
CA GLU A 66 25.11 20.95 -1.33
C GLU A 66 23.66 20.62 -1.64
N ILE A 67 23.42 19.83 -2.68
CA ILE A 67 22.07 19.53 -3.17
C ILE A 67 21.87 18.05 -3.44
N TRP A 68 20.70 17.54 -3.05
CA TRP A 68 20.23 16.24 -3.48
C TRP A 68 19.55 16.36 -4.84
N PHE A 69 20.00 15.56 -5.80
CA PHE A 69 19.37 15.46 -7.11
C PHE A 69 19.32 14.01 -7.59
N PRO A 70 18.32 13.62 -8.41
CA PRO A 70 18.30 12.31 -9.03
C PRO A 70 19.47 12.15 -10.00
N VAL A 71 20.24 11.06 -9.87
CA VAL A 71 21.39 10.75 -10.74
C VAL A 71 20.99 10.75 -12.22
N ALA A 72 19.77 10.31 -12.54
CA ALA A 72 19.23 10.30 -13.90
C ALA A 72 19.05 11.70 -14.52
N ASP A 73 18.90 12.74 -13.71
CA ASP A 73 18.63 14.11 -14.17
C ASP A 73 19.88 15.01 -14.13
N ALA A 74 21.05 14.47 -13.78
CA ALA A 74 22.31 15.21 -13.68
C ALA A 74 22.67 15.98 -14.96
N GLY A 75 22.51 15.34 -16.13
CA GLY A 75 22.77 15.98 -17.42
C GLY A 75 21.85 17.17 -17.71
N ARG A 76 20.59 17.11 -17.26
CA ARG A 76 19.63 18.21 -17.43
C ARG A 76 20.01 19.41 -16.56
N ILE A 77 20.47 19.15 -15.33
CA ILE A 77 20.92 20.19 -14.40
C ILE A 77 22.18 20.88 -14.94
N LYS A 78 23.17 20.10 -15.39
CA LYS A 78 24.40 20.65 -15.98
C LYS A 78 24.11 21.57 -17.16
N LYS A 79 23.23 21.15 -18.07
CA LYS A 79 22.80 21.97 -19.21
C LYS A 79 22.10 23.26 -18.78
N ALA A 80 21.28 23.22 -17.74
CA ALA A 80 20.61 24.41 -17.21
C ALA A 80 21.61 25.41 -16.58
N LEU A 81 22.66 24.90 -15.93
CA LEU A 81 23.75 25.73 -15.39
C LEU A 81 24.58 26.38 -16.50
N GLU A 82 24.92 25.63 -17.55
CA GLU A 82 25.62 26.14 -18.75
C GLU A 82 24.80 27.26 -19.43
N GLN A 83 23.48 27.07 -19.58
CA GLN A 83 22.59 28.10 -20.12
C GLN A 83 22.52 29.35 -19.21
N GLY A 84 22.52 29.18 -17.89
CA GLY A 84 22.55 30.30 -16.95
C GLY A 84 23.86 31.11 -17.03
N MET A 85 24.98 30.42 -17.25
CA MET A 85 26.29 31.04 -17.49
C MET A 85 26.30 31.84 -18.79
N GLU A 86 25.84 31.25 -19.89
CA GLU A 86 25.76 31.93 -21.21
C GLU A 86 24.90 33.20 -21.15
N LEU A 87 23.74 33.13 -20.49
CA LEU A 87 22.82 34.27 -20.36
C LEU A 87 23.36 35.39 -19.46
N SER A 88 24.19 35.06 -18.47
CA SER A 88 24.80 36.04 -17.57
C SER A 88 26.09 36.64 -18.13
N GLY A 89 26.65 36.08 -19.20
CA GLY A 89 27.94 36.51 -19.77
C GLY A 89 29.13 36.27 -18.83
N SER A 90 28.96 35.42 -17.81
CA SER A 90 30.02 35.08 -16.86
C SER A 90 31.06 34.17 -17.50
N SER A 91 32.33 34.41 -17.21
CA SER A 91 33.45 33.56 -17.64
C SER A 91 33.66 32.33 -16.74
N MET A 92 32.97 32.26 -15.60
CA MET A 92 33.14 31.19 -14.62
C MET A 92 32.24 29.99 -14.93
N VAL A 93 32.86 28.84 -15.18
CA VAL A 93 32.15 27.58 -15.46
C VAL A 93 31.55 27.04 -14.15
N PRO A 94 30.26 26.69 -14.11
CA PRO A 94 29.65 26.07 -12.95
C PRO A 94 30.29 24.70 -12.67
N ILE A 95 30.81 24.51 -11.46
CA ILE A 95 31.44 23.26 -11.04
C ILE A 95 30.38 22.40 -10.34
N MET A 96 30.20 21.18 -10.83
CA MET A 96 29.34 20.18 -10.22
C MET A 96 30.21 18.98 -9.85
N THR A 97 30.34 18.71 -8.55
CA THR A 97 31.15 17.62 -8.02
C THR A 97 30.26 16.68 -7.22
N GLU A 98 30.38 15.38 -7.48
CA GLU A 98 29.70 14.36 -6.69
C GLU A 98 30.42 14.19 -5.36
N VAL A 99 29.74 14.53 -4.26
CA VAL A 99 30.25 14.34 -2.90
C VAL A 99 29.63 13.07 -2.32
N GLN A 100 30.48 12.18 -1.80
CA GLN A 100 30.02 10.99 -1.08
C GLN A 100 29.63 11.40 0.34
N SER A 101 28.32 11.35 0.65
CA SER A 101 27.81 11.61 1.99
C SER A 101 27.50 10.31 2.73
N LYS A 102 27.64 10.32 4.06
CA LYS A 102 27.17 9.25 4.95
C LYS A 102 25.68 9.39 5.30
N THR A 103 25.07 10.53 5.03
CA THR A 103 23.64 10.77 5.33
C THR A 103 22.74 10.05 4.33
N ALA A 104 21.63 9.51 4.82
CA ALA A 104 20.65 8.83 3.99
C ALA A 104 20.01 9.83 3.00
N PRO A 105 20.09 9.58 1.68
CA PRO A 105 19.47 10.44 0.68
C PRO A 105 17.94 10.37 0.75
N PRO A 106 17.24 11.42 0.32
CA PRO A 106 15.77 11.42 0.27
C PRO A 106 15.23 10.43 -0.78
N THR A 107 14.07 9.85 -0.49
CA THR A 107 13.36 8.95 -1.40
C THR A 107 12.55 9.74 -2.42
N PHE A 108 12.72 9.43 -3.70
CA PHE A 108 11.98 10.07 -4.80
C PHE A 108 11.37 9.03 -5.74
N ASN A 109 10.04 8.93 -5.71
CA ASN A 109 9.27 8.06 -6.60
C ASN A 109 8.71 8.86 -7.77
N ARG A 110 9.08 8.48 -9.01
CA ARG A 110 8.56 9.12 -10.22
C ARG A 110 7.10 8.71 -10.45
N THR A 111 6.17 9.62 -10.15
CA THR A 111 4.74 9.40 -10.37
C THR A 111 4.27 9.94 -11.72
N ASN A 112 3.36 9.22 -12.37
CA ASN A 112 2.59 9.75 -13.51
C ASN A 112 1.20 10.18 -13.04
N LYS A 113 0.37 10.71 -13.95
CA LYS A 113 -1.00 11.15 -13.63
C LYS A 113 -1.89 10.05 -13.01
N PHE A 114 -1.60 8.79 -13.32
CA PHE A 114 -2.35 7.63 -12.85
C PHE A 114 -1.85 7.15 -11.47
N THR A 115 -0.54 7.05 -11.28
CA THR A 115 0.07 6.53 -10.05
C THR A 115 0.14 7.56 -8.93
N ALA A 116 0.06 8.87 -9.24
CA ALA A 116 0.15 9.92 -8.23
C ALA A 116 -0.89 9.79 -7.11
N GLY A 117 -2.15 9.46 -7.45
CA GLY A 117 -3.20 9.27 -6.45
C GLY A 117 -2.91 8.10 -5.49
N PHE A 118 -2.39 6.99 -6.01
CA PHE A 118 -2.04 5.81 -5.20
C PHE A 118 -0.78 6.06 -4.37
N GLN A 119 0.20 6.75 -4.91
CA GLN A 119 1.42 7.12 -4.19
C GLN A 119 1.09 8.03 -3.01
N ASN A 120 0.22 9.02 -3.19
CA ASN A 120 -0.19 9.91 -2.10
C ASN A 120 -0.84 9.16 -0.93
N ILE A 121 -1.58 8.08 -1.20
CA ILE A 121 -2.19 7.25 -0.15
C ILE A 121 -1.13 6.45 0.61
N VAL A 122 -0.13 5.92 -0.10
CA VAL A 122 1.01 5.23 0.52
C VAL A 122 1.83 6.19 1.36
N ASP A 123 2.20 7.35 0.81
CA ASP A 123 3.02 8.35 1.47
C ASP A 123 2.32 8.98 2.68
N ALA A 124 0.98 8.98 2.71
CA ALA A 124 0.20 9.42 3.85
C ALA A 124 0.37 8.51 5.08
N TYR A 125 0.70 7.23 4.89
CA TYR A 125 1.05 6.33 6.00
C TYR A 125 2.50 6.53 6.46
N GLY A 126 3.41 6.70 5.50
CA GLY A 126 4.80 6.99 5.77
C GLY A 126 5.63 6.99 4.48
N VAL A 127 6.69 7.79 4.47
CA VAL A 127 7.65 7.82 3.35
C VAL A 127 8.62 6.65 3.52
N GLY A 128 8.74 5.82 2.47
CA GLY A 128 9.64 4.67 2.48
C GLY A 128 11.12 5.03 2.55
N SER A 129 11.93 4.09 3.03
CA SER A 129 13.38 4.25 3.13
C SER A 129 14.05 4.32 1.76
N TYR A 130 15.26 4.88 1.71
CA TYR A 130 15.98 5.02 0.45
C TYR A 130 16.23 3.66 -0.22
N ARG A 131 15.79 3.52 -1.48
CA ARG A 131 15.86 2.29 -2.29
C ARG A 131 15.11 1.09 -1.70
N GLU A 132 14.14 1.32 -0.83
CA GLU A 132 13.18 0.30 -0.43
C GLU A 132 12.17 0.00 -1.56
N ILE A 133 11.63 -1.22 -1.58
CA ILE A 133 10.52 -1.56 -2.48
C ILE A 133 9.31 -0.68 -2.17
N ASN A 134 8.91 0.11 -3.15
CA ASN A 134 7.69 0.91 -3.07
C ASN A 134 6.45 -0.01 -3.08
N PRO A 135 5.52 0.08 -2.10
CA PRO A 135 4.30 -0.72 -2.12
C PRO A 135 3.25 -0.21 -3.12
N ALA A 136 3.37 1.03 -3.61
CA ALA A 136 2.37 1.66 -4.49
C ALA A 136 2.01 0.84 -5.75
N PRO A 137 2.95 0.21 -6.49
CA PRO A 137 2.61 -0.61 -7.65
C PRO A 137 1.63 -1.75 -7.35
N TYR A 138 1.75 -2.35 -6.16
CA TYR A 138 0.86 -3.43 -5.74
C TYR A 138 -0.48 -2.87 -5.25
N THR A 139 -0.43 -1.77 -4.47
CA THR A 139 -1.61 -1.07 -3.98
C THR A 139 -2.54 -0.59 -5.10
N ILE A 140 -2.02 -0.25 -6.29
CA ILE A 140 -2.83 0.11 -7.46
C ILE A 140 -3.92 -0.94 -7.78
N ILE A 141 -3.61 -2.22 -7.61
CA ILE A 141 -4.53 -3.32 -7.92
C ILE A 141 -5.17 -3.91 -6.67
N THR A 142 -4.38 -4.17 -5.62
CA THR A 142 -4.87 -4.86 -4.42
C THR A 142 -5.87 -4.01 -3.65
N PHE A 143 -5.66 -2.69 -3.54
CA PHE A 143 -6.57 -1.81 -2.80
C PHE A 143 -7.96 -1.74 -3.45
N PRO A 144 -8.11 -1.43 -4.76
CA PRO A 144 -9.42 -1.46 -5.40
C PRO A 144 -10.08 -2.85 -5.41
N PHE A 145 -9.29 -3.93 -5.50
CA PHE A 145 -9.81 -5.29 -5.45
C PHE A 145 -10.39 -5.65 -4.07
N LEU A 146 -9.69 -5.33 -2.98
CA LEU A 146 -10.20 -5.56 -1.62
C LEU A 146 -11.42 -4.70 -1.32
N PHE A 147 -11.42 -3.44 -1.77
CA PHE A 147 -12.61 -2.60 -1.72
C PHE A 147 -13.79 -3.26 -2.44
N ALA A 148 -13.57 -3.81 -3.63
CA ALA A 148 -14.62 -4.47 -4.41
C ALA A 148 -15.17 -5.74 -3.74
N VAL A 149 -14.36 -6.49 -2.99
CA VAL A 149 -14.82 -7.65 -2.22
C VAL A 149 -15.79 -7.22 -1.12
N MET A 150 -15.58 -6.05 -0.51
CA MET A 150 -16.47 -5.44 0.50
C MET A 150 -17.70 -4.79 -0.13
N PHE A 151 -17.52 -4.08 -1.24
CA PHE A 151 -18.53 -3.33 -1.99
C PHE A 151 -19.00 -4.11 -3.24
N GLY A 152 -19.23 -5.42 -3.08
CA GLY A 152 -19.52 -6.32 -4.20
C GLY A 152 -20.98 -6.25 -4.64
N ASP A 153 -21.35 -5.19 -5.37
CA ASP A 153 -22.65 -5.04 -6.03
C ASP A 153 -22.45 -4.48 -7.44
N CYS A 154 -22.97 -5.18 -8.44
CA CYS A 154 -22.83 -4.80 -9.84
C CYS A 154 -23.53 -3.46 -10.13
N GLY A 155 -24.71 -3.22 -9.55
CA GLY A 155 -25.50 -2.01 -9.80
C GLY A 155 -24.84 -0.76 -9.25
N HIS A 156 -24.44 -0.81 -7.96
CA HIS A 156 -23.71 0.30 -7.34
C HIS A 156 -22.33 0.52 -7.96
N GLY A 157 -21.64 -0.56 -8.36
CA GLY A 157 -20.38 -0.51 -9.09
C GLY A 157 -20.50 0.24 -10.43
N ILE A 158 -21.58 0.04 -11.19
CA ILE A 158 -21.87 0.78 -12.43
C ILE A 158 -22.05 2.28 -12.15
N VAL A 159 -22.80 2.65 -11.11
CA VAL A 159 -22.99 4.06 -10.74
C VAL A 159 -21.66 4.73 -10.38
N MET A 160 -20.83 4.05 -9.59
CA MET A 160 -19.48 4.52 -9.26
C MET A 160 -18.59 4.65 -10.50
N LEU A 161 -18.63 3.66 -11.40
CA LEU A 161 -17.87 3.67 -12.65
C LEU A 161 -18.28 4.86 -13.52
N LEU A 162 -19.57 5.12 -13.68
CA LEU A 162 -20.07 6.24 -14.48
C LEU A 162 -19.64 7.59 -13.89
N ALA A 163 -19.72 7.76 -12.57
CA ALA A 163 -19.25 8.97 -11.90
C ALA A 163 -17.74 9.17 -12.07
N ALA A 164 -16.95 8.11 -11.95
CA ALA A 164 -15.50 8.16 -12.16
C ALA A 164 -15.14 8.45 -13.62
N LEU A 165 -15.82 7.81 -14.56
CA LEU A 165 -15.62 8.02 -15.99
C LEU A 165 -15.93 9.48 -16.36
N TRP A 166 -17.00 10.06 -15.83
CA TRP A 166 -17.34 11.47 -16.04
C TRP A 166 -16.23 12.41 -15.55
N MET A 167 -15.60 12.13 -14.39
CA MET A 167 -14.46 12.91 -13.89
C MET A 167 -13.20 12.76 -14.77
N VAL A 168 -12.95 11.57 -15.28
CA VAL A 168 -11.79 11.28 -16.14
C VAL A 168 -11.94 11.91 -17.53
N LEU A 169 -13.14 11.86 -18.11
CA LEU A 169 -13.41 12.45 -19.44
C LEU A 169 -13.35 13.99 -19.41
N ASN A 170 -13.83 14.62 -18.33
CA ASN A 170 -13.86 16.08 -18.18
C ASN A 170 -12.63 16.65 -17.45
N GLU A 171 -11.52 15.91 -17.40
CA GLU A 171 -10.31 16.26 -16.62
C GLU A 171 -9.80 17.68 -16.90
N GLN A 172 -9.64 18.08 -18.17
CA GLN A 172 -9.09 19.39 -18.53
C GLN A 172 -9.99 20.55 -18.07
N ARG A 173 -11.31 20.38 -18.23
CA ARG A 173 -12.29 21.39 -17.82
C ARG A 173 -12.30 21.56 -16.31
N LEU A 174 -12.32 20.45 -15.58
CA LEU A 174 -12.36 20.45 -14.12
C LEU A 174 -11.06 20.97 -13.50
N LEU A 175 -9.90 20.70 -14.10
CA LEU A 175 -8.62 21.30 -13.68
C LEU A 175 -8.57 22.82 -13.88
N SER A 176 -9.18 23.33 -14.95
CA SER A 176 -9.23 24.77 -15.21
C SER A 176 -10.17 25.52 -14.26
N GLN A 177 -11.24 24.84 -13.82
CA GLN A 177 -12.21 25.36 -12.87
C GLN A 177 -11.71 25.09 -11.45
N LYS A 178 -10.82 25.96 -10.95
CA LYS A 178 -10.32 25.89 -9.57
C LYS A 178 -11.49 25.91 -8.59
N SER A 179 -11.80 24.76 -7.99
CA SER A 179 -12.81 24.62 -6.95
C SER A 179 -12.20 24.95 -5.58
N SER A 180 -12.90 25.75 -4.79
CA SER A 180 -12.54 26.04 -3.39
C SER A 180 -12.89 24.89 -2.44
N ASN A 181 -13.68 23.90 -2.88
CA ASN A 181 -14.12 22.81 -2.03
C ASN A 181 -13.01 21.76 -1.89
N GLU A 182 -12.40 21.68 -0.71
CA GLU A 182 -11.32 20.73 -0.41
C GLU A 182 -11.73 19.28 -0.64
N ILE A 183 -12.95 18.91 -0.21
CA ILE A 183 -13.52 17.57 -0.40
C ILE A 183 -13.51 17.21 -1.90
N TRP A 184 -13.95 18.13 -2.75
CA TRP A 184 -13.98 17.91 -4.20
C TRP A 184 -12.58 17.69 -4.78
N ASN A 185 -11.61 18.49 -4.35
CA ASN A 185 -10.24 18.39 -4.82
C ASN A 185 -9.59 17.05 -4.43
N THR A 186 -9.92 16.54 -3.23
CA THR A 186 -9.47 15.20 -2.78
C THR A 186 -10.08 14.09 -3.65
N PHE A 187 -11.40 14.11 -3.89
CA PHE A 187 -12.06 13.12 -4.77
C PHE A 187 -11.53 13.18 -6.21
N PHE A 188 -11.35 14.38 -6.76
CA PHE A 188 -10.84 14.56 -8.12
C PHE A 188 -9.38 14.08 -8.28
N SER A 189 -8.56 14.28 -7.24
CA SER A 189 -7.19 13.74 -7.18
C SER A 189 -7.18 12.21 -7.22
N GLY A 190 -8.19 11.57 -6.61
CA GLY A 190 -8.40 10.11 -6.60
C GLY A 190 -9.20 9.52 -7.77
N ARG A 191 -9.46 10.26 -8.85
CA ARG A 191 -10.36 9.82 -9.94
C ARG A 191 -10.04 8.45 -10.54
N TYR A 192 -8.76 8.13 -10.74
CA TYR A 192 -8.34 6.83 -11.28
C TYR A 192 -8.51 5.68 -10.29
N LEU A 193 -8.41 5.98 -8.99
CA LEU A 193 -8.67 5.01 -7.93
C LEU A 193 -10.16 4.66 -7.89
N ILE A 194 -11.05 5.66 -7.95
CA ILE A 194 -12.51 5.44 -7.99
C ILE A 194 -12.91 4.67 -9.25
N LEU A 195 -12.26 4.96 -10.39
CA LEU A 195 -12.48 4.21 -11.63
C LEU A 195 -12.13 2.73 -11.47
N LEU A 196 -10.97 2.40 -10.91
CA LEU A 196 -10.59 1.01 -10.65
C LEU A 196 -11.52 0.34 -9.64
N MET A 197 -11.90 1.03 -8.56
CA MET A 197 -12.86 0.53 -7.57
C MET A 197 -14.21 0.18 -8.22
N GLY A 198 -14.71 1.01 -9.13
CA GLY A 198 -15.94 0.74 -9.88
C GLY A 198 -15.83 -0.49 -10.77
N ILE A 199 -14.73 -0.64 -11.53
CA ILE A 199 -14.51 -1.81 -12.41
C ILE A 199 -14.45 -3.10 -11.60
N PHE A 200 -13.65 -3.12 -10.52
CA PHE A 200 -13.53 -4.31 -9.68
C PHE A 200 -14.84 -4.61 -8.94
N SER A 201 -15.59 -3.60 -8.49
CA SER A 201 -16.90 -3.78 -7.85
C SER A 201 -17.93 -4.41 -8.79
N ILE A 202 -17.91 -4.06 -10.08
CA ILE A 202 -18.74 -4.73 -11.09
C ILE A 202 -18.32 -6.20 -11.22
N TYR A 203 -17.02 -6.47 -11.32
CA TYR A 203 -16.51 -7.84 -11.40
C TYR A 203 -16.91 -8.69 -10.17
N THR A 204 -16.70 -8.19 -8.95
CA THR A 204 -17.06 -8.92 -7.73
C THR A 204 -18.57 -9.03 -7.55
N GLY A 205 -19.34 -8.01 -7.91
CA GLY A 205 -20.81 -8.05 -7.91
C GLY A 205 -21.36 -9.10 -8.87
N LEU A 206 -20.74 -9.27 -10.05
CA LEU A 206 -21.05 -10.34 -10.98
C LEU A 206 -20.68 -11.74 -10.43
N ILE A 207 -19.55 -11.86 -9.71
CA ILE A 207 -19.17 -13.11 -9.03
C ILE A 207 -20.14 -13.46 -7.89
N TYR A 208 -20.59 -12.47 -7.11
CA TYR A 208 -21.63 -12.67 -6.09
C TYR A 208 -23.01 -12.89 -6.70
N ASN A 209 -23.17 -12.62 -8.00
CA ASN A 209 -24.43 -12.63 -8.72
C ASN A 209 -25.48 -11.73 -8.04
N ASP A 210 -25.06 -10.51 -7.68
CA ASP A 210 -25.89 -9.52 -7.03
C ASP A 210 -25.83 -8.17 -7.78
N CYS A 211 -27.00 -7.67 -8.16
CA CYS A 211 -27.23 -6.37 -8.76
C CYS A 211 -28.47 -5.75 -8.14
N PHE A 212 -28.29 -4.71 -7.32
CA PHE A 212 -29.38 -4.07 -6.56
C PHE A 212 -30.24 -5.10 -5.80
N SER A 213 -29.61 -6.07 -5.11
CA SER A 213 -30.25 -7.18 -4.38
C SER A 213 -30.95 -8.25 -5.25
N LYS A 214 -30.78 -8.19 -6.58
CA LYS A 214 -31.34 -9.15 -7.54
C LYS A 214 -30.25 -9.95 -8.24
N SER A 215 -30.54 -11.22 -8.52
CA SER A 215 -29.63 -12.16 -9.15
C SER A 215 -29.96 -12.36 -10.63
N PHE A 216 -28.95 -12.57 -11.45
CA PHE A 216 -29.10 -12.84 -12.87
C PHE A 216 -29.06 -14.33 -13.16
N ASN A 217 -30.07 -14.84 -13.87
CA ASN A 217 -30.08 -16.22 -14.37
C ASN A 217 -29.52 -16.29 -15.79
N ILE A 218 -28.19 -16.28 -15.91
CA ILE A 218 -27.49 -16.23 -17.22
C ILE A 218 -27.30 -17.64 -17.81
N PHE A 219 -26.84 -18.60 -16.99
CA PHE A 219 -26.46 -19.94 -17.46
C PHE A 219 -27.48 -21.04 -17.13
N GLY A 220 -28.60 -20.69 -16.49
CA GLY A 220 -29.53 -21.65 -15.90
C GLY A 220 -29.04 -22.15 -14.53
N SER A 221 -29.97 -22.31 -13.58
CA SER A 221 -29.64 -22.82 -12.25
C SER A 221 -29.19 -24.29 -12.31
N SER A 222 -28.19 -24.62 -11.51
CA SER A 222 -27.72 -26.01 -11.31
C SER A 222 -28.65 -26.80 -10.39
N TRP A 223 -29.63 -26.12 -9.78
CA TRP A 223 -30.64 -26.72 -8.94
C TRP A 223 -31.95 -26.91 -9.69
N SER A 224 -32.54 -28.09 -9.57
CA SER A 224 -33.80 -28.42 -10.21
C SER A 224 -34.81 -29.00 -9.21
N VAL A 225 -36.03 -28.49 -9.25
CA VAL A 225 -37.10 -28.90 -8.32
C VAL A 225 -37.86 -30.14 -8.85
N ARG A 226 -37.77 -30.41 -10.15
CA ARG A 226 -38.53 -31.47 -10.85
C ARG A 226 -38.37 -32.87 -10.24
N PRO A 227 -37.18 -33.30 -9.79
CA PRO A 227 -36.99 -34.65 -9.24
C PRO A 227 -37.68 -34.86 -7.89
N MET A 228 -37.90 -33.80 -7.10
CA MET A 228 -38.62 -33.89 -5.82
C MET A 228 -40.09 -34.32 -6.01
N PHE A 229 -40.72 -33.90 -7.11
CA PHE A 229 -42.06 -34.32 -7.49
C PHE A 229 -42.08 -35.71 -8.14
N ARG A 230 -41.02 -36.09 -8.86
CA ARG A 230 -40.94 -37.42 -9.52
C ARG A 230 -40.68 -38.55 -8.53
N ASN A 231 -39.92 -38.30 -7.46
CA ASN A 231 -39.66 -39.28 -6.41
C ASN A 231 -40.83 -39.46 -5.43
N GLY A 232 -41.95 -38.74 -5.61
CA GLY A 232 -43.14 -38.84 -4.75
C GLY A 232 -42.98 -38.22 -3.35
N THR A 233 -41.82 -37.66 -3.05
CA THR A 233 -41.53 -36.92 -1.80
C THR A 233 -42.35 -35.64 -1.67
N TRP A 234 -42.58 -34.93 -2.77
CA TRP A 234 -43.41 -33.73 -2.79
C TRP A 234 -44.69 -33.99 -3.56
N ASN A 235 -45.82 -33.93 -2.85
CA ASN A 235 -47.16 -34.05 -3.42
C ASN A 235 -47.91 -32.72 -3.29
N THR A 236 -49.00 -32.57 -4.07
CA THR A 236 -49.86 -31.39 -4.03
C THR A 236 -50.45 -31.12 -2.63
N GLN A 237 -50.61 -32.18 -1.82
CA GLN A 237 -51.03 -32.06 -0.43
C GLN A 237 -49.92 -31.48 0.47
N THR A 238 -48.69 -31.96 0.35
CA THR A 238 -47.51 -31.47 1.09
C THR A 238 -47.23 -29.99 0.81
N MET A 239 -47.46 -29.52 -0.42
CA MET A 239 -47.31 -28.11 -0.79
C MET A 239 -48.41 -27.21 -0.20
N LYS A 240 -49.59 -27.77 0.09
CA LYS A 240 -50.69 -27.04 0.75
C LYS A 240 -50.54 -27.02 2.26
N GLU A 241 -49.95 -28.07 2.84
CA GLU A 241 -49.76 -28.22 4.28
C GLU A 241 -48.52 -27.49 4.80
N ASN A 242 -47.43 -27.45 4.03
CA ASN A 242 -46.16 -26.86 4.46
C ASN A 242 -45.85 -25.55 3.71
N GLU A 243 -45.64 -24.47 4.46
CA GLU A 243 -45.23 -23.16 3.92
C GLU A 243 -43.76 -23.15 3.46
N TYR A 244 -42.91 -23.95 4.11
CA TYR A 244 -41.48 -24.04 3.84
C TYR A 244 -41.08 -25.46 3.43
N LEU A 245 -40.39 -25.57 2.30
CA LEU A 245 -39.89 -26.84 1.76
C LEU A 245 -38.38 -26.77 1.55
N GLN A 246 -37.68 -27.85 1.90
CA GLN A 246 -36.24 -27.98 1.72
C GLN A 246 -35.93 -28.96 0.58
N LEU A 247 -35.07 -28.52 -0.34
CA LEU A 247 -34.53 -29.38 -1.40
C LEU A 247 -33.44 -30.28 -0.80
N ASP A 248 -33.58 -31.60 -0.97
CA ASP A 248 -32.57 -32.55 -0.52
C ASP A 248 -31.46 -32.70 -1.58
N PRO A 249 -30.22 -32.25 -1.30
CA PRO A 249 -29.11 -32.36 -2.24
C PRO A 249 -28.64 -33.80 -2.49
N ALA A 250 -29.00 -34.77 -1.63
CA ALA A 250 -28.63 -36.17 -1.83
C ALA A 250 -29.46 -36.87 -2.92
N THR A 251 -30.65 -36.34 -3.22
CA THR A 251 -31.53 -36.92 -4.23
C THR A 251 -31.02 -36.66 -5.66
N PRO A 252 -30.90 -37.71 -6.51
CA PRO A 252 -30.36 -37.55 -7.86
C PRO A 252 -31.15 -36.55 -8.71
N GLY A 253 -30.43 -35.58 -9.28
CA GLY A 253 -30.99 -34.58 -10.20
C GLY A 253 -31.51 -33.31 -9.53
N VAL A 254 -31.69 -33.27 -8.20
CA VAL A 254 -32.06 -32.02 -7.50
C VAL A 254 -30.91 -31.03 -7.56
N TYR A 255 -29.71 -31.51 -7.28
CA TYR A 255 -28.48 -30.86 -7.71
C TYR A 255 -27.97 -31.58 -8.96
N SER A 256 -27.63 -30.83 -10.01
CA SER A 256 -27.14 -31.37 -11.28
C SER A 256 -25.79 -32.09 -11.17
N GLY A 257 -25.07 -31.88 -10.06
CA GLY A 257 -23.72 -32.38 -9.82
C GLY A 257 -22.62 -31.44 -10.33
N ASN A 258 -22.97 -30.45 -11.16
CA ASN A 258 -22.04 -29.46 -11.68
C ASN A 258 -22.27 -28.10 -10.99
N PRO A 259 -21.21 -27.40 -10.53
CA PRO A 259 -21.36 -26.06 -9.97
C PRO A 259 -21.76 -25.06 -11.06
N TYR A 260 -22.40 -23.96 -10.64
CA TYR A 260 -22.76 -22.87 -11.54
C TYR A 260 -21.49 -22.31 -12.22
N PRO A 261 -21.45 -22.15 -13.56
CA PRO A 261 -20.21 -21.87 -14.28
C PRO A 261 -19.49 -20.58 -13.87
N PHE A 262 -20.23 -19.58 -13.40
CA PHE A 262 -19.65 -18.27 -13.08
C PHE A 262 -20.37 -17.61 -11.91
N GLY A 263 -19.70 -17.51 -10.77
CA GLY A 263 -20.24 -16.88 -9.57
C GLY A 263 -21.19 -17.78 -8.78
N ILE A 264 -22.13 -17.18 -8.05
CA ILE A 264 -23.06 -17.89 -7.17
C ILE A 264 -24.37 -18.22 -7.91
N ASP A 265 -24.92 -19.42 -7.67
CA ASP A 265 -26.16 -19.86 -8.31
C ASP A 265 -27.33 -18.90 -7.98
N PRO A 266 -28.11 -18.45 -8.98
CA PRO A 266 -29.22 -17.53 -8.79
C PRO A 266 -30.31 -18.02 -7.83
N ILE A 267 -30.46 -19.34 -7.65
CA ILE A 267 -31.49 -19.93 -6.78
C ILE A 267 -31.37 -19.47 -5.33
N TRP A 268 -30.14 -19.16 -4.88
CA TRP A 268 -29.88 -18.72 -3.51
C TRP A 268 -30.53 -17.38 -3.17
N ASN A 269 -30.84 -16.52 -4.15
CA ASN A 269 -31.53 -15.27 -3.85
C ASN A 269 -33.00 -15.49 -3.45
N LEU A 270 -33.61 -16.58 -3.93
CA LEU A 270 -34.97 -16.98 -3.57
C LEU A 270 -35.03 -17.80 -2.28
N ALA A 271 -33.89 -18.37 -1.85
CA ALA A 271 -33.82 -19.26 -0.71
C ALA A 271 -33.85 -18.51 0.63
N LEU A 272 -34.55 -19.07 1.63
CA LEU A 272 -34.60 -18.50 2.98
C LEU A 272 -33.27 -18.70 3.75
N ASN A 273 -32.58 -19.82 3.48
CA ASN A 273 -31.29 -20.14 4.09
C ASN A 273 -30.08 -19.51 3.37
N LYS A 274 -30.31 -18.48 2.54
CA LYS A 274 -29.24 -17.79 1.77
C LYS A 274 -28.15 -17.21 2.66
N LEU A 275 -28.52 -16.66 3.81
CA LEU A 275 -27.58 -16.01 4.73
C LEU A 275 -26.60 -17.03 5.31
N THR A 276 -27.08 -18.21 5.68
CA THR A 276 -26.23 -19.28 6.22
C THR A 276 -25.20 -19.75 5.19
N PHE A 277 -25.62 -19.94 3.94
CA PHE A 277 -24.71 -20.32 2.85
C PHE A 277 -23.70 -19.22 2.52
N LEU A 278 -24.17 -17.99 2.27
CA LEU A 278 -23.33 -16.86 1.87
C LEU A 278 -22.36 -16.44 2.98
N ASN A 279 -22.76 -16.48 4.25
CA ASN A 279 -21.87 -16.14 5.35
C ASN A 279 -20.73 -17.15 5.48
N SER A 280 -21.02 -18.44 5.35
CA SER A 280 -19.99 -19.50 5.36
C SER A 280 -19.01 -19.35 4.18
N TYR A 281 -19.53 -19.02 2.99
CA TYR A 281 -18.70 -18.75 1.82
C TYR A 281 -17.83 -17.50 1.99
N LYS A 282 -18.44 -16.35 2.34
CA LYS A 282 -17.74 -15.07 2.49
C LYS A 282 -16.67 -15.13 3.57
N MET A 283 -16.97 -15.73 4.73
CA MET A 283 -15.98 -15.88 5.81
C MET A 283 -14.74 -16.66 5.34
N LYS A 284 -14.93 -17.80 4.66
CA LYS A 284 -13.81 -18.61 4.16
C LYS A 284 -13.03 -17.90 3.06
N MET A 285 -13.73 -17.22 2.15
CA MET A 285 -13.09 -16.44 1.09
C MET A 285 -12.26 -15.28 1.66
N SER A 286 -12.77 -14.55 2.66
CA SER A 286 -12.03 -13.48 3.36
C SER A 286 -10.76 -14.00 4.03
N VAL A 287 -10.82 -15.16 4.69
CA VAL A 287 -9.64 -15.80 5.29
C VAL A 287 -8.59 -16.14 4.22
N ILE A 288 -9.01 -16.73 3.09
CA ILE A 288 -8.12 -17.08 1.98
C ILE A 288 -7.44 -15.83 1.42
N LEU A 289 -8.21 -14.78 1.10
CA LEU A 289 -7.66 -13.53 0.55
C LEU A 289 -6.68 -12.86 1.53
N GLY A 290 -7.04 -12.81 2.82
CA GLY A 290 -6.19 -12.22 3.85
C GLY A 290 -4.85 -12.93 3.99
N ILE A 291 -4.85 -14.27 4.07
CA ILE A 291 -3.61 -15.06 4.21
C ILE A 291 -2.72 -14.90 2.97
N VAL A 292 -3.30 -14.98 1.76
CA VAL A 292 -2.54 -14.78 0.51
C VAL A 292 -1.92 -13.39 0.45
N GLN A 293 -2.64 -12.35 0.85
CA GLN A 293 -2.12 -10.98 0.89
C GLN A 293 -0.99 -10.81 1.93
N MET A 294 -1.13 -11.38 3.12
CA MET A 294 -0.09 -11.32 4.16
C MET A 294 1.18 -12.06 3.72
N VAL A 295 1.05 -13.27 3.17
CA VAL A 295 2.19 -14.04 2.63
C VAL A 295 2.89 -13.28 1.51
N PHE A 296 2.11 -12.62 0.64
CA PHE A 296 2.68 -11.75 -0.41
C PHE A 296 3.51 -10.60 0.19
N GLY A 297 3.04 -9.96 1.26
CA GLY A 297 3.79 -8.90 1.96
C GLY A 297 5.13 -9.38 2.51
N ILE A 298 5.17 -10.58 3.09
CA ILE A 298 6.41 -11.17 3.65
C ILE A 298 7.38 -11.55 2.51
N ILE A 299 6.88 -12.00 1.37
CA ILE A 299 7.73 -12.24 0.18
C ILE A 299 8.40 -10.93 -0.28
N LEU A 300 7.74 -9.77 -0.18
CA LEU A 300 8.37 -8.48 -0.49
C LEU A 300 9.51 -8.13 0.47
N SER A 301 9.41 -8.51 1.75
CA SER A 301 10.51 -8.28 2.72
C SER A 301 11.76 -9.09 2.36
N LEU A 302 11.62 -10.29 1.80
CA LEU A 302 12.74 -11.06 1.27
C LEU A 302 13.49 -10.31 0.17
N PHE A 303 12.76 -9.74 -0.81
CA PHE A 303 13.39 -8.99 -1.89
C PHE A 303 14.16 -7.77 -1.36
N ASN A 304 13.63 -7.08 -0.35
CA ASN A 304 14.35 -6.00 0.35
C ASN A 304 15.64 -6.53 1.01
N HIS A 305 15.58 -7.61 1.78
CA HIS A 305 16.76 -8.17 2.44
C HIS A 305 17.83 -8.66 1.45
N ILE A 306 17.43 -9.22 0.31
CA ILE A 306 18.33 -9.61 -0.78
C ILE A 306 18.99 -8.36 -1.39
N TYR A 307 18.21 -7.31 -1.67
CA TYR A 307 18.72 -6.06 -2.26
C TYR A 307 19.76 -5.38 -1.36
N PHE A 308 19.46 -5.25 -0.07
CA PHE A 308 20.37 -4.66 0.93
C PHE A 308 21.47 -5.63 1.41
N ARG A 309 21.52 -6.86 0.86
CA ARG A 309 22.49 -7.91 1.23
C ARG A 309 22.53 -8.24 2.73
N LYS A 310 21.42 -8.07 3.44
CA LYS A 310 21.29 -8.37 4.88
C LYS A 310 20.99 -9.86 5.10
N THR A 311 21.98 -10.73 4.85
CA THR A 311 21.82 -12.20 4.91
C THR A 311 21.39 -12.72 6.28
N LEU A 312 21.83 -12.08 7.37
CA LEU A 312 21.40 -12.42 8.73
C LEU A 312 19.88 -12.27 8.91
N ASN A 313 19.28 -11.20 8.37
CA ASN A 313 17.83 -10.99 8.48
C ASN A 313 17.04 -12.02 7.66
N ILE A 314 17.58 -12.52 6.54
CA ILE A 314 16.93 -13.58 5.77
C ILE A 314 16.79 -14.85 6.61
N ILE A 315 17.86 -15.26 7.28
CA ILE A 315 17.88 -16.52 8.06
C ILE A 315 17.14 -16.38 9.39
N LEU A 316 17.25 -15.23 10.06
CA LEU A 316 16.76 -15.05 11.43
C LEU A 316 15.37 -14.45 11.52
N GLN A 317 14.90 -13.77 10.48
CA GLN A 317 13.59 -13.11 10.47
C GLN A 317 12.68 -13.73 9.41
N PHE A 318 13.05 -13.65 8.13
CA PHE A 318 12.18 -14.10 7.02
C PHE A 318 11.85 -15.60 7.08
N ILE A 319 12.86 -16.48 7.28
CA ILE A 319 12.63 -17.93 7.32
C ILE A 319 11.70 -18.33 8.48
N PRO A 320 11.96 -17.93 9.74
CA PRO A 320 11.04 -18.23 10.85
C PRO A 320 9.64 -17.65 10.65
N GLU A 321 9.52 -16.44 10.12
CA GLU A 321 8.22 -15.77 9.87
C GLU A 321 7.40 -16.53 8.81
N MET A 322 8.04 -16.97 7.72
CA MET A 322 7.40 -17.79 6.68
C MET A 322 6.98 -19.16 7.19
N ILE A 323 7.83 -19.84 7.97
CA ILE A 323 7.50 -21.14 8.57
C ILE A 323 6.29 -20.97 9.50
N PHE A 324 6.31 -19.96 10.37
CA PHE A 324 5.22 -19.70 11.33
C PHE A 324 3.87 -19.51 10.62
N ILE A 325 3.80 -18.64 9.62
CA ILE A 325 2.54 -18.36 8.91
C ILE A 325 2.08 -19.54 8.04
N LEU A 326 2.99 -20.21 7.34
CA LEU A 326 2.61 -21.35 6.49
C LEU A 326 2.15 -22.56 7.32
N CYS A 327 2.81 -22.86 8.44
CA CYS A 327 2.42 -23.99 9.30
C CYS A 327 1.06 -23.80 9.95
N LEU A 328 0.69 -22.58 10.37
CA LEU A 328 -0.59 -22.32 11.02
C LEU A 328 -1.67 -21.93 10.02
N PHE A 329 -1.51 -20.79 9.36
CA PHE A 329 -2.52 -20.22 8.47
C PHE A 329 -2.50 -20.85 7.08
N GLY A 330 -1.34 -21.24 6.57
CA GLY A 330 -1.25 -22.02 5.33
C GLY A 330 -1.97 -23.38 5.46
N TYR A 331 -1.81 -24.06 6.60
CA TYR A 331 -2.55 -25.28 6.88
C TYR A 331 -4.06 -25.05 7.01
N LEU A 332 -4.50 -23.94 7.62
CA LEU A 332 -5.92 -23.56 7.64
C LEU A 332 -6.49 -23.39 6.23
N LEU A 333 -5.73 -22.76 5.32
CA LEU A 333 -6.12 -22.61 3.91
C LEU A 333 -6.23 -23.97 3.22
N PHE A 334 -5.28 -24.87 3.47
CA PHE A 334 -5.36 -26.26 3.00
C PHE A 334 -6.62 -26.98 3.51
N MET A 335 -6.95 -26.89 4.79
CA MET A 335 -8.16 -27.52 5.35
C MET A 335 -9.45 -27.00 4.70
N ILE A 336 -9.53 -25.69 4.41
CA ILE A 336 -10.70 -25.10 3.73
C ILE A 336 -10.86 -25.67 2.33
N VAL A 337 -9.79 -25.67 1.53
CA VAL A 337 -9.81 -26.16 0.14
C VAL A 337 -10.05 -27.67 0.11
N PHE A 338 -9.39 -28.43 0.98
CA PHE A 338 -9.58 -29.86 1.09
C PHE A 338 -11.04 -30.22 1.42
N LYS A 339 -11.64 -29.50 2.38
CA LYS A 339 -13.06 -29.71 2.72
C LYS A 339 -13.99 -29.43 1.53
N TRP A 340 -13.70 -28.42 0.72
CA TRP A 340 -14.48 -28.12 -0.49
C TRP A 340 -14.36 -29.19 -1.57
N CYS A 341 -13.23 -29.90 -1.65
CA CYS A 341 -13.01 -30.94 -2.65
C CYS A 341 -13.55 -32.32 -2.26
N GLN A 342 -13.53 -32.68 -0.97
CA GLN A 342 -13.84 -34.07 -0.55
C GLN A 342 -15.26 -34.29 -0.03
N TYR A 343 -15.90 -33.31 0.60
CA TYR A 343 -17.19 -33.55 1.25
C TYR A 343 -18.36 -33.20 0.33
N GLU A 344 -19.09 -34.23 -0.10
CA GLU A 344 -20.32 -34.12 -0.88
C GLU A 344 -21.58 -34.26 0.00
N ALA A 345 -22.76 -34.02 -0.60
CA ALA A 345 -24.06 -34.11 0.06
C ALA A 345 -24.32 -35.46 0.77
N ARG A 346 -23.85 -36.57 0.18
CA ARG A 346 -24.03 -37.92 0.74
C ARG A 346 -23.23 -38.16 2.03
N GLY A 347 -22.14 -37.42 2.23
CA GLY A 347 -21.29 -37.48 3.43
C GLY A 347 -21.50 -36.32 4.40
N SER A 348 -22.55 -35.52 4.22
CA SER A 348 -22.78 -34.27 4.97
C SER A 348 -22.83 -34.46 6.50
N GLN A 349 -23.37 -35.59 6.97
CA GLN A 349 -23.50 -35.89 8.41
C GLN A 349 -22.14 -36.06 9.11
N HIS A 350 -21.11 -36.49 8.37
CA HIS A 350 -19.76 -36.69 8.90
C HIS A 350 -18.82 -35.52 8.57
N ALA A 351 -19.34 -34.41 8.04
CA ALA A 351 -18.52 -33.28 7.63
C ALA A 351 -17.97 -32.52 8.85
N PRO A 352 -16.65 -32.54 9.09
CA PRO A 352 -16.07 -32.04 10.32
C PRO A 352 -16.05 -30.50 10.38
N SER A 353 -16.01 -29.95 11.59
CA SER A 353 -15.88 -28.50 11.79
C SER A 353 -14.41 -28.08 11.71
N ILE A 354 -14.07 -27.23 10.73
CA ILE A 354 -12.70 -26.70 10.56
C ILE A 354 -12.27 -25.88 11.78
N LEU A 355 -13.21 -25.12 12.36
CA LEU A 355 -12.92 -24.28 13.53
C LEU A 355 -12.50 -25.13 14.73
N ILE A 356 -13.24 -26.21 15.02
CA ILE A 356 -12.93 -27.10 16.14
C ILE A 356 -11.61 -27.81 15.88
N HIS A 357 -11.37 -28.32 14.67
CA HIS A 357 -10.08 -28.92 14.30
C HIS A 357 -8.90 -27.95 14.47
N PHE A 358 -9.11 -26.66 14.20
CA PHE A 358 -8.08 -25.65 14.38
C PHE A 358 -7.84 -25.29 15.85
N ILE A 359 -8.89 -25.26 16.69
CA ILE A 359 -8.76 -25.05 18.14
C ILE A 359 -8.06 -26.24 18.79
N ASN A 360 -8.53 -27.45 18.48
CA ASN A 360 -8.00 -28.70 19.01
C ASN A 360 -6.55 -28.96 18.58
N MET A 361 -6.14 -28.45 17.42
CA MET A 361 -4.74 -28.47 16.98
C MET A 361 -3.81 -27.78 17.99
N PHE A 362 -4.20 -26.65 18.58
CA PHE A 362 -3.40 -25.95 19.60
C PHE A 362 -3.53 -26.57 20.99
N LEU A 363 -4.67 -27.19 21.29
CA LEU A 363 -4.91 -27.86 22.57
C LEU A 363 -4.31 -29.28 22.66
N PHE A 364 -3.86 -29.82 21.52
CA PHE A 364 -3.42 -31.21 21.36
C PHE A 364 -4.50 -32.25 21.75
N ASP A 365 -5.78 -31.90 21.57
CA ASP A 365 -6.93 -32.74 21.89
C ASP A 365 -7.53 -33.36 20.61
N TYR A 366 -7.08 -34.57 20.26
CA TYR A 366 -7.42 -35.21 18.98
C TYR A 366 -8.47 -36.32 19.10
N ASP A 367 -8.93 -36.65 20.31
CA ASP A 367 -9.79 -37.82 20.58
C ASP A 367 -11.27 -37.44 20.72
N ASP A 368 -11.67 -36.31 20.13
CA ASP A 368 -13.02 -35.74 20.24
C ASP A 368 -14.03 -36.55 19.41
N PRO A 369 -14.96 -37.32 20.02
CA PRO A 369 -15.85 -38.24 19.30
C PRO A 369 -16.88 -37.52 18.41
N SER A 370 -16.99 -36.19 18.58
CA SER A 370 -17.89 -35.34 17.81
C SER A 370 -17.35 -34.95 16.42
N ASN A 371 -16.05 -35.09 16.18
CA ASN A 371 -15.39 -34.51 15.01
C ASN A 371 -14.45 -35.52 14.32
N ALA A 372 -14.90 -36.09 13.20
CA ALA A 372 -14.12 -37.06 12.45
C ALA A 372 -12.83 -36.44 11.84
N PRO A 373 -11.75 -37.22 11.67
CA PRO A 373 -10.54 -36.77 10.98
C PRO A 373 -10.83 -36.47 9.49
N LEU A 374 -10.18 -35.44 8.95
CA LEU A 374 -10.29 -35.04 7.54
C LEU A 374 -9.55 -35.99 6.60
N TYR A 375 -8.37 -36.45 7.01
CA TYR A 375 -7.51 -37.34 6.21
C TYR A 375 -6.68 -38.25 7.12
N GLU A 376 -6.12 -39.32 6.54
CA GLU A 376 -5.28 -40.27 7.25
C GLU A 376 -4.02 -39.59 7.81
N HIS A 377 -3.61 -39.92 9.03
CA HIS A 377 -2.44 -39.35 9.72
C HIS A 377 -2.52 -37.83 10.01
N GLN A 378 -3.72 -37.23 10.07
CA GLN A 378 -3.90 -35.80 10.40
C GLN A 378 -3.24 -35.38 11.73
N ARG A 379 -3.29 -36.24 12.76
CA ARG A 379 -2.72 -35.97 14.09
C ARG A 379 -1.21 -35.69 14.02
N GLU A 380 -0.49 -36.51 13.25
CA GLU A 380 0.97 -36.40 13.13
C GLU A 380 1.36 -35.09 12.44
N VAL A 381 0.65 -34.74 11.36
CA VAL A 381 0.87 -33.50 10.61
C VAL A 381 0.57 -32.27 11.44
N GLN A 382 -0.57 -32.24 12.15
CA GLN A 382 -0.94 -31.10 13.02
C GLN A 382 0.05 -30.92 14.16
N THR A 383 0.46 -32.01 14.80
CA THR A 383 1.45 -31.96 15.88
C THR A 383 2.79 -31.41 15.36
N PHE A 384 3.25 -31.87 14.20
CA PHE A 384 4.47 -31.38 13.56
C PHE A 384 4.40 -29.88 13.25
N PHE A 385 3.30 -29.38 12.69
CA PHE A 385 3.15 -27.96 12.37
C PHE A 385 3.12 -27.06 13.60
N VAL A 386 2.46 -27.49 14.69
CA VAL A 386 2.47 -26.71 15.95
C VAL A 386 3.87 -26.67 16.55
N ILE A 387 4.59 -27.80 16.59
CA ILE A 387 5.97 -27.84 17.10
C ILE A 387 6.89 -26.91 16.29
N MET A 388 6.79 -26.95 14.95
CA MET A 388 7.57 -26.07 14.09
C MET A 388 7.25 -24.59 14.32
N ALA A 389 5.97 -24.24 14.49
CA ALA A 389 5.55 -22.88 14.80
C ALA A 389 5.99 -22.42 16.21
N LEU A 390 6.06 -23.33 17.19
CA LEU A 390 6.56 -23.01 18.52
C LEU A 390 8.08 -22.79 18.53
N ILE A 391 8.83 -23.50 17.68
CA ILE A 391 10.29 -23.33 17.54
C ILE A 391 10.63 -22.02 16.83
N SER A 392 9.81 -21.55 15.89
CA SER A 392 10.07 -20.31 15.15
C SER A 392 10.00 -19.05 16.02
N VAL A 393 9.22 -19.05 17.11
CA VAL A 393 9.10 -17.92 18.04
C VAL A 393 10.42 -17.60 18.77
N PRO A 394 11.06 -18.52 19.52
CA PRO A 394 12.34 -18.26 20.15
C PRO A 394 13.46 -18.07 19.13
N TRP A 395 13.37 -18.70 17.95
CA TRP A 395 14.32 -18.47 16.87
C TRP A 395 14.36 -16.99 16.48
N MET A 396 13.21 -16.38 16.19
CA MET A 396 13.14 -14.98 15.77
C MET A 396 13.55 -14.01 16.90
N LEU A 397 13.10 -14.27 18.12
CA LEU A 397 13.26 -13.33 19.24
C LEU A 397 14.66 -13.36 19.86
N LEU A 398 15.24 -14.54 20.08
CA LEU A 398 16.48 -14.66 20.86
C LEU A 398 17.73 -14.64 19.97
N ILE A 399 17.71 -15.30 18.82
CA ILE A 399 18.95 -15.58 18.08
C ILE A 399 19.59 -14.30 17.53
N LYS A 400 18.78 -13.36 17.03
CA LYS A 400 19.27 -12.08 16.46
C LYS A 400 20.01 -11.21 17.49
N PRO A 401 19.46 -10.87 18.67
CA PRO A 401 20.18 -10.06 19.65
C PRO A 401 21.44 -10.76 20.20
N PHE A 402 21.43 -12.09 20.37
CA PHE A 402 22.63 -12.81 20.81
C PHE A 402 23.76 -12.75 19.78
N ILE A 403 23.45 -12.89 18.49
CA ILE A 403 24.45 -12.77 17.42
C ILE A 403 24.99 -11.33 17.34
N LEU A 404 24.12 -10.33 17.41
CA LEU A 404 24.54 -8.92 17.39
C LEU A 404 25.42 -8.58 18.60
N ARG A 405 25.06 -9.05 19.80
CA ARG A 405 25.89 -8.88 21.01
C ARG A 405 27.25 -9.58 20.87
N ALA A 406 27.28 -10.78 20.31
CA ALA A 406 28.54 -11.50 20.07
C ALA A 406 29.45 -10.76 19.08
N ASN A 407 28.88 -10.22 18.01
CA ASN A 407 29.60 -9.42 17.03
C ASN A 407 30.12 -8.11 17.63
N HIS A 408 29.30 -7.41 18.43
CA HIS A 408 29.70 -6.19 19.11
C HIS A 408 30.85 -6.45 20.09
N ARG A 409 30.78 -7.53 20.87
CA ARG A 409 31.88 -7.92 21.79
C ARG A 409 33.17 -8.26 21.05
N ARG A 410 33.07 -8.93 19.90
CA ARG A 410 34.23 -9.23 19.04
C ARG A 410 34.83 -7.94 18.46
N ALA A 411 34.01 -7.01 17.99
CA ALA A 411 34.46 -5.72 17.48
C ALA A 411 35.17 -4.90 18.57
N GLN A 412 34.62 -4.85 19.79
CA GLN A 412 35.28 -4.19 20.93
C GLN A 412 36.63 -4.84 21.30
N LEU A 413 36.72 -6.17 21.29
CA LEU A 413 37.99 -6.86 21.52
C LEU A 413 39.01 -6.56 20.41
N GLN A 414 38.56 -6.48 19.16
CA GLN A 414 39.41 -6.16 18.03
C GLN A 414 39.89 -4.70 18.07
N SER A 415 39.04 -3.74 18.48
CA SER A 415 39.45 -2.35 18.66
C SER A 415 40.47 -2.20 19.81
N LEU A 416 40.30 -2.94 20.90
CA LEU A 416 41.27 -2.97 22.00
C LEU A 416 42.62 -3.54 21.56
N MET A 417 42.64 -4.65 20.80
CA MET A 417 43.88 -5.22 20.25
C MET A 417 44.59 -4.28 19.26
N ILE A 418 43.84 -3.55 18.43
CA ILE A 418 44.41 -2.53 17.52
C ILE A 418 45.03 -1.39 18.32
N GLN A 419 44.39 -0.96 19.40
CA GLN A 419 44.91 0.10 20.27
C GLN A 419 46.19 -0.34 21.02
N GLU A 420 46.25 -1.60 21.45
CA GLU A 420 47.41 -2.20 22.14
C GLU A 420 48.61 -2.34 21.19
N ASN A 421 48.40 -2.81 19.96
CA ASN A 421 49.46 -2.87 18.94
C ASN A 421 49.94 -1.46 18.54
N ALA A 422 49.05 -0.47 18.45
CA ALA A 422 49.44 0.91 18.16
C ALA A 422 50.28 1.54 19.29
N THR A 423 50.07 1.12 20.55
CA THR A 423 50.92 1.55 21.67
C THR A 423 52.27 0.84 21.70
N GLU A 424 52.34 -0.45 21.34
CA GLU A 424 53.61 -1.18 21.24
C GLU A 424 54.49 -0.68 20.09
N ASP A 425 53.91 -0.28 18.95
CA ASP A 425 54.66 0.32 17.83
C ASP A 425 55.24 1.71 18.18
N ILE A 426 54.65 2.43 19.15
CA ILE A 426 55.17 3.71 19.64
C ILE A 426 56.33 3.48 20.64
N GLU A 427 56.28 2.42 21.45
CA GLU A 427 57.35 2.08 22.40
C GLU A 427 58.52 1.30 21.75
N GLY A 428 58.28 0.58 20.64
CA GLY A 428 59.30 -0.16 19.87
C GLY A 428 60.12 0.69 18.88
N GLY A 429 59.78 1.96 18.69
CA GLY A 429 60.36 2.87 17.69
C GLY A 429 61.74 3.45 18.04
N HIS A 430 62.68 2.64 18.52
CA HIS A 430 64.10 3.04 18.63
C HIS A 430 65.03 1.92 18.12
N SER A 431 65.05 1.69 16.81
CA SER A 431 66.27 1.39 16.03
C SER A 431 65.94 0.97 14.58
N SER A 432 66.15 1.87 13.62
CA SER A 432 66.68 1.64 12.23
C SER A 432 66.18 2.72 11.23
N PRO A 433 66.95 3.05 10.16
CA PRO A 433 66.80 4.29 9.36
C PRO A 433 65.78 4.15 8.19
N PRO A 434 65.40 5.25 7.50
CA PRO A 434 64.17 5.30 6.70
C PRO A 434 64.33 4.69 5.31
N GLY A 435 63.42 3.77 4.97
CA GLY A 435 63.33 3.12 3.66
C GLY A 435 61.88 3.09 3.14
N GLN A 436 61.60 4.01 2.22
CA GLN A 436 60.54 4.09 1.18
C GLN A 436 59.55 2.92 0.92
N ARG A 437 58.28 3.32 0.66
CA ARG A 437 57.18 2.68 -0.15
C ARG A 437 56.32 1.62 0.55
N THR A 438 55.00 1.45 0.33
CA THR A 438 53.94 2.03 -0.53
C THR A 438 52.58 1.49 -0.06
N SER A 439 51.52 2.31 -0.20
CA SER A 439 50.09 2.01 -0.36
C SER A 439 49.52 0.59 -0.11
N ALA A 440 48.44 0.50 0.68
CA ALA A 440 47.12 -0.04 0.27
C ALA A 440 46.16 -0.26 1.46
N GLY A 441 44.90 0.14 1.30
CA GLY A 441 43.77 -0.60 1.90
C GLY A 441 43.11 -0.02 3.16
N THR A 442 42.49 1.17 3.07
CA THR A 442 41.51 1.61 4.08
C THR A 442 40.18 0.88 3.85
N GLN A 443 39.97 -0.26 4.51
CA GLN A 443 38.64 -0.84 4.68
C GLN A 443 37.89 -0.05 5.76
N GLY A 444 36.83 0.63 5.35
CA GLY A 444 35.94 1.36 6.24
C GLY A 444 35.22 0.40 7.19
N ALA A 445 35.48 0.57 8.50
CA ALA A 445 34.59 0.14 9.54
C ALA A 445 33.32 0.99 9.46
N GLN A 446 32.21 0.33 9.18
CA GLN A 446 30.88 0.91 9.08
C GLN A 446 30.25 0.82 10.47
N ASP A 447 30.37 1.90 11.24
CA ASP A 447 29.59 2.12 12.46
C ASP A 447 28.18 2.54 12.06
N ASP A 448 27.26 1.57 12.06
CA ASP A 448 25.82 1.83 12.05
C ASP A 448 25.37 1.96 13.51
N HIS A 449 25.41 3.19 14.03
CA HIS A 449 24.63 3.59 15.21
C HIS A 449 23.25 4.05 14.72
N GLU A 450 22.28 3.14 14.65
CA GLU A 450 20.86 3.49 14.70
C GLU A 450 20.45 3.55 16.18
N GLU A 451 20.23 4.78 16.67
CA GLU A 451 19.46 5.04 17.89
C GLU A 451 18.01 4.61 17.64
N GLU A 452 17.64 3.43 18.11
CA GLU A 452 16.24 3.12 18.42
C GLU A 452 15.88 3.83 19.72
N GLY A 453 15.17 4.95 19.60
CA GLY A 453 14.52 5.64 20.70
C GLY A 453 13.05 5.85 20.42
N GLY A 454 12.20 5.22 21.25
CA GLY A 454 10.88 5.72 21.67
C GLY A 454 9.73 5.60 20.67
#